data_AF-A0A5K1DC82-F1
#
_entry.id   AF-A0A5K1DC82-F1
#
_cell.length_a   1.000
_cell.length_b   1.000
_cell.length_c   1.000
_cell.angle_alpha   90.00
_cell.angle_beta   90.00
_cell.angle_gamma   90.00
#
_symmetry.space_group_name_H-M   'P 1'
#
loop_
_entity.id
_entity.type
_entity.pdbx_description
1 polymer ?
#
loop_
_entity_poly.entity_id
_entity_poly.type
_entity_poly.pdbx_seq_one_letter_code
_entity_poly.pdbx_strand_id
1 'polypeptide(L)'
;MAGPGELLMKLSLGTPSSLYWAIIGTGSNLIWTTCHHCDNWHVKTPMFDTLQSSTYKNRDAPPASARNCMSIVAPATKLCWFRYSYRNIS
;
A
#
# COMPACT_ATOMS: atom_id res chain seq x y z
N MET A 1 -14.88 5.15 -3.53
CA MET A 1 -16.05 4.51 -2.89
C MET A 1 -16.16 3.11 -3.48
N ALA A 2 -16.57 2.12 -2.69
CA ALA A 2 -16.65 0.74 -3.15
C ALA A 2 -17.72 0.57 -4.23
N GLY A 3 -17.41 -0.23 -5.25
CA GLY A 3 -18.31 -0.61 -6.33
C GLY A 3 -19.24 -1.77 -5.97
N PRO A 4 -20.19 -2.12 -6.84
CA PRO A 4 -21.08 -3.26 -6.65
C PRO A 4 -20.28 -4.56 -6.45
N GLY A 5 -20.59 -5.30 -5.39
CA GLY A 5 -19.92 -6.57 -5.06
C GLY A 5 -18.60 -6.42 -4.29
N GLU A 6 -18.11 -5.20 -4.04
CA GLU A 6 -16.95 -4.97 -3.20
C GLU A 6 -17.34 -4.91 -1.71
N LEU A 7 -16.57 -5.60 -0.87
CA LEU A 7 -16.75 -5.57 0.57
C LEU A 7 -15.77 -4.57 1.19
N LEU A 8 -16.29 -3.68 2.04
CA LEU A 8 -15.50 -2.72 2.80
C LEU A 8 -15.23 -3.20 4.22
N MET A 9 -14.01 -3.00 4.69
CA MET A 9 -13.60 -3.23 6.08
C MET A 9 -12.76 -2.07 6.60
N LYS A 10 -12.69 -1.90 7.92
CA LYS A 10 -11.73 -0.98 8.56
C LYS A 10 -10.50 -1.76 9.03
N LEU A 11 -9.32 -1.30 8.64
CA LEU A 11 -8.03 -1.83 9.06
C LEU A 11 -7.30 -0.81 9.94
N SER A 12 -6.73 -1.27 11.05
CA SER A 12 -5.91 -0.48 11.95
C SER A 12 -4.45 -0.47 11.48
N LEU A 13 -3.88 0.71 11.20
CA LEU A 13 -2.49 0.87 10.73
C LEU A 13 -1.72 1.89 11.58
N GLY A 14 -0.42 1.65 11.72
CA GLY A 14 0.54 2.55 12.33
C GLY A 14 0.58 2.54 13.87
N THR A 15 1.45 3.38 14.42
CA THR A 15 1.59 3.60 15.87
C THR A 15 1.80 5.09 16.15
N PRO A 16 0.85 5.79 16.81
CA PRO A 16 -0.43 5.29 17.33
C PRO A 16 -1.36 4.78 16.21
N SER A 17 -2.25 3.86 16.56
CA SER A 17 -3.09 3.16 15.57
C SER A 17 -4.22 4.06 15.05
N SER A 18 -4.41 4.08 13.73
CA SER A 18 -5.51 4.77 13.06
C SER A 18 -6.29 3.81 12.16
N LEU A 19 -7.60 4.05 12.01
CA LEU A 19 -8.49 3.19 11.21
C LEU A 19 -8.64 3.72 9.78
N TYR A 20 -8.42 2.84 8.80
CA TYR A 20 -8.52 3.15 7.37
C TYR A 20 -9.50 2.20 6.69
N TRP A 21 -10.28 2.72 5.75
CA TRP A 21 -11.14 1.90 4.91
C TRP A 21 -10.32 1.13 3.88
N ALA A 22 -10.61 -0.16 3.73
CA ALA A 22 -10.01 -1.03 2.73
C ALA A 22 -11.09 -1.86 2.04
N ILE A 23 -10.86 -2.17 0.76
CA ILE A 23 -11.66 -3.15 0.02
C ILE A 23 -11.02 -4.52 0.24
N ILE A 24 -11.80 -5.50 0.65
CA ILE A 24 -11.33 -6.88 0.80
C ILE A 24 -11.74 -7.72 -0.41
N GLY A 25 -10.77 -8.41 -1.00
CA GLY A 25 -10.97 -9.34 -2.10
C GLY A 25 -9.98 -10.50 -2.01
N THR A 26 -10.45 -11.70 -2.33
CA THR A 26 -9.61 -12.92 -2.30
C THR A 26 -8.75 -13.09 -3.56
N GLY A 27 -8.97 -12.25 -4.58
CA GLY A 27 -8.29 -12.33 -5.89
C GLY A 27 -6.87 -11.75 -5.92
N SER A 28 -6.31 -11.33 -4.78
CA SER A 28 -4.96 -10.73 -4.71
C SER A 28 -4.21 -11.12 -3.45
N ASN A 29 -2.88 -11.08 -3.52
CA ASN A 29 -1.97 -11.26 -2.38
C ASN A 29 -1.29 -9.94 -1.95
N LEU A 30 -1.83 -8.79 -2.41
CA LEU A 30 -1.28 -7.46 -2.18
C LEU A 30 -2.23 -6.64 -1.30
N ILE A 31 -1.71 -6.09 -0.22
CA ILE A 31 -2.37 -5.06 0.58
C ILE A 31 -1.67 -3.74 0.29
N TRP A 32 -2.41 -2.74 -0.14
CA TRP A 32 -1.89 -1.40 -0.41
C TRP A 32 -2.86 -0.34 0.11
N THR A 33 -2.33 0.84 0.44
CA THR A 33 -3.12 2.02 0.80
C THR A 33 -2.44 3.25 0.23
N THR A 34 -3.22 4.29 -0.04
CA THR A 34 -2.67 5.59 -0.44
C THR A 34 -2.03 6.28 0.76
N CYS A 35 -0.82 6.81 0.57
CA CYS A 35 -0.11 7.56 1.60
C CYS A 35 0.05 9.05 1.24
N HIS A 36 0.04 9.89 2.27
CA HIS A 36 -0.02 11.35 2.15
C HIS A 36 1.24 11.98 1.54
N HIS A 37 2.40 11.36 1.74
CA HIS A 37 3.71 11.89 1.33
C HIS A 37 4.40 11.10 0.21
N CYS A 38 3.74 10.07 -0.35
CA CYS A 38 4.38 9.17 -1.31
C CYS A 38 4.16 9.57 -2.77
N ASP A 39 3.04 10.24 -3.07
CA ASP A 39 2.68 10.71 -4.40
C ASP A 39 1.74 11.92 -4.28
N ASN A 40 1.76 12.82 -5.26
CA ASN A 40 0.85 13.98 -5.34
C ASN A 40 -0.58 13.57 -5.77
N TRP A 41 -1.10 12.48 -5.21
CA TRP A 41 -2.44 12.00 -5.52
C TRP A 41 -3.43 12.45 -4.44
N HIS A 42 -4.45 13.20 -4.83
CA HIS A 42 -5.48 13.69 -3.92
C HIS A 42 -6.67 12.71 -3.91
N VAL A 43 -6.81 11.93 -2.83
CA VAL A 43 -7.96 11.05 -2.57
C VAL A 43 -8.82 11.66 -1.47
N LYS A 44 -10.14 11.53 -1.58
CA LYS A 44 -11.13 12.02 -0.59
C LYS A 44 -11.21 11.17 0.69
N THR A 45 -10.38 10.14 0.83
CA THR A 45 -10.36 9.25 2.00
C THR A 45 -9.12 9.52 2.85
N PRO A 46 -9.17 9.25 4.17
CA PRO A 46 -7.98 9.35 5.02
C PRO A 46 -6.84 8.54 4.43
N MET A 47 -5.71 9.21 4.17
CA MET A 47 -4.49 8.57 3.69
C MET A 47 -3.62 8.21 4.88
N PHE A 48 -2.84 7.14 4.73
CA PHE A 48 -1.85 6.80 5.74
C PHE A 48 -0.72 7.84 5.74
N ASP A 49 -0.52 8.52 6.87
CA ASP A 49 0.61 9.42 7.06
C ASP A 49 1.81 8.63 7.60
N THR A 50 2.83 8.49 6.74
CA THR A 50 4.05 7.76 7.05
C THR A 50 4.91 8.45 8.10
N LEU A 51 4.80 9.78 8.24
CA LEU A 51 5.57 10.57 9.20
C LEU A 51 4.97 10.53 10.61
N GLN A 52 3.67 10.26 10.73
CA GLN A 52 2.98 10.18 12.02
C GLN A 52 2.99 8.80 12.67
N SER A 53 3.54 7.78 12.00
CA SER A 53 3.62 6.42 12.53
C SER A 53 5.04 6.06 12.95
N SER A 54 5.28 5.90 14.25
CA SER A 54 6.60 5.54 14.79
C SER A 54 7.08 4.14 14.39
N THR A 55 6.15 3.26 14.00
CA THR A 55 6.44 1.91 13.50
C THR A 55 6.55 1.83 11.98
N TYR A 56 6.34 2.94 11.27
CA TYR A 56 6.57 2.97 9.83
C TYR A 56 8.06 2.78 9.54
N LYS A 57 8.37 1.87 8.63
CA LYS A 57 9.74 1.66 8.13
C LYS A 57 9.69 1.61 6.62
N ASN A 58 10.37 2.57 6.00
CA ASN A 58 10.52 2.53 4.56
C ASN A 58 11.39 1.31 4.17
N ARG A 59 10.90 0.50 3.22
CA ARG A 59 11.54 -0.75 2.79
C ARG A 59 12.50 -0.57 1.61
N ASP A 60 12.99 0.66 1.40
CA ASP A 60 14.03 1.04 0.43
C ASP A 60 15.31 0.18 0.50
N ALA A 61 15.56 -0.50 1.61
CA ALA A 61 16.50 -1.61 1.66
C ALA A 61 15.87 -2.78 2.41
N PRO A 62 15.21 -3.73 1.72
CA PRO A 62 14.79 -4.96 2.37
C PRO A 62 16.04 -5.64 2.97
N PRO A 63 15.96 -6.26 4.15
CA PRO A 63 17.04 -7.13 4.60
C PRO A 63 17.33 -8.19 3.51
N ALA A 64 18.57 -8.65 3.40
CA ALA A 64 19.01 -9.57 2.32
C ALA A 64 18.21 -10.90 2.25
N SER A 65 17.35 -11.18 3.24
CA SER A 65 16.38 -12.28 3.27
C SER A 65 15.08 -12.00 2.49
N ALA A 66 14.74 -10.75 2.22
CA ALA A 66 13.61 -10.33 1.39
C ALA A 66 14.00 -10.27 -0.09
N ARG A 67 14.64 -11.34 -0.60
CA ARG A 67 15.04 -11.53 -2.01
C ARG A 67 13.88 -11.52 -3.01
N ASN A 68 12.64 -11.41 -2.52
CA ASN A 68 11.42 -11.44 -3.32
C ASN A 68 10.81 -10.03 -3.48
N CYS A 69 11.62 -8.98 -3.63
CA CYS A 69 11.13 -7.79 -4.34
C CYS A 69 10.90 -8.22 -5.79
N MET A 70 9.64 -8.26 -6.22
CA MET A 70 9.26 -8.61 -7.58
C MET A 70 9.84 -7.54 -8.52
N SER A 71 11.03 -7.82 -9.03
CA SER A 71 11.97 -6.84 -9.54
C SER A 71 11.53 -6.27 -10.88
N ILE A 72 11.43 -4.96 -10.97
CA ILE A 72 11.99 -4.27 -12.12
C ILE A 72 13.14 -3.44 -11.55
N VAL A 73 14.37 -3.83 -11.85
CA VAL A 73 15.55 -3.13 -11.34
C VAL A 73 15.64 -1.79 -12.09
N ALA A 74 15.32 -0.68 -11.42
CA ALA A 74 15.76 0.62 -11.90
C ALA A 74 17.21 0.80 -11.42
N PRO A 75 18.20 1.04 -12.30
CA PRO A 75 19.63 1.00 -11.94
C PRO A 75 20.09 2.12 -10.98
N ALA A 76 19.20 3.02 -10.54
CA ALA A 76 19.57 4.26 -9.87
C ALA A 76 18.83 4.54 -8.55
N THR A 77 17.87 3.71 -8.14
CA THR A 77 17.08 3.97 -6.92
C THR A 77 17.07 2.75 -6.02
N LYS A 78 17.51 2.93 -4.76
CA LYS A 78 17.37 1.95 -3.67
C LYS A 78 15.88 1.85 -3.25
N LEU A 79 14.96 1.65 -4.19
CA LEU A 79 13.53 1.62 -3.92
C LEU A 79 12.98 0.31 -4.48
N CYS A 80 12.25 -0.46 -3.67
CA CYS A 80 11.43 -1.56 -4.18
C CYS A 80 10.08 -1.00 -4.60
N TRP A 81 9.80 -1.05 -5.91
CA TRP A 81 8.49 -0.70 -6.45
C TRP A 81 7.70 -1.96 -6.79
N PHE A 82 6.39 -1.87 -6.60
CA PHE A 82 5.46 -2.92 -6.95
C PHE A 82 4.59 -2.44 -8.10
N ARG A 83 4.51 -3.24 -9.16
CA ARG A 83 3.51 -3.06 -10.21
C ARG A 83 2.44 -4.12 -10.03
N TYR A 84 1.21 -3.67 -9.86
CA TYR A 84 0.05 -4.55 -9.74
C TYR A 84 -1.00 -4.16 -10.76
N SER A 85 -1.59 -5.15 -11.41
CA SER A 85 -2.68 -4.97 -12.37
C SER A 85 -3.89 -5.74 -11.90
N TYR A 86 -4.99 -5.04 -11.65
CA TYR A 86 -6.27 -5.67 -11.41
C TYR A 86 -6.90 -6.06 -12.74
N ARG A 87 -7.42 -7.29 -12.84
CA ARG A 87 -8.28 -7.66 -13.97
C ARG A 87 -9.61 -6.93 -13.77
N ASN A 88 -9.95 -6.06 -14.71
CA ASN A 88 -11.26 -5.43 -14.73
C ASN A 88 -12.24 -6.47 -15.28
N ILE A 89 -13.10 -7.01 -14.42
CA ILE A 89 -14.22 -7.85 -14.82
C ILE A 89 -15.40 -6.89 -15.03
N SER A 90 -15.58 -6.47 -16.28
CA SER A 90 -16.76 -5.74 -16.76
C SER A 90 -17.97 -6.66 -16.85
#